data_AF-A0A4Q3TMC1-F1
#
_entry.id   AF-A0A4Q3TMC1-F1
#
_cell.length_a   1.000
_cell.length_b   1.000
_cell.length_c   1.000
_cell.angle_alpha   90.00
_cell.angle_beta   90.00
_cell.angle_gamma   90.00
#
_symmetry.space_group_name_H-M   'P 1'
#
loop_
_entity.id
_entity.type
_entity.pdbx_description
1 polymer ?
#
loop_
_entity_poly.entity_id
_entity_poly.type
_entity_poly.pdbx_seq_one_letter_code
_entity_poly.pdbx_strand_id
1 'polypeptide(L)'
;ATIDFLTATGRDKARVALVEAYAKAQGLWIDENSEEPVFTDTLELDLASVVPSLAGPKRPQDRVELTVAAPSFEEALTGVFARTPDAGRVAVDGEKFTVGDGDVVIAAITSCTNTSNPSVLIAAGLVARKALALGLKPKPWVKTSLAPGSQVVTDYLTDAGLQKDLDAIGFNLVGYGCTTCIGNSGPLDPAISRAINENGIVATSVLSGNRNFEGRVNPDVQANYLASPPLVVAYALAGSMRIDISKDPIGQDKKGKDVFLKDIWPTTQEIADIQRKSVTPAMFAKRYKDVFKGDKHWQAIKVTGGQTYEWDGSSTYVANPPYFEGLSMEPKPVQDIVEGRVLAIFGDSITTDHISPAGSIKKTSPAGVWLTAHGVDALDFNSYGARRGHHEVMMRGTFANIRIRNKITPDIEGGVTKHFPSGDVMSIYDASMRYQSEGRPLVVFAGKEYGTGSSRDWAAKGTNLLGVRAVIAESFERIHRSNL
;
A
#
# COMPACT_ATOMS: atom_id res chain seq x y z
N ALA A 1 20.60 20.10 -10.91
CA ALA A 1 19.71 18.95 -10.64
C ALA A 1 18.33 19.07 -11.28
N THR A 2 17.46 20.00 -10.86
CA THR A 2 16.08 20.11 -11.39
C THR A 2 16.04 20.38 -12.90
N ILE A 3 16.83 21.34 -13.38
CA ILE A 3 16.94 21.65 -14.82
C ILE A 3 17.48 20.45 -15.62
N ASP A 4 18.46 19.72 -15.06
CA ASP A 4 19.00 18.51 -15.67
C ASP A 4 17.91 17.44 -15.79
N PHE A 5 17.08 17.26 -14.75
CA PHE A 5 15.96 16.31 -14.79
C PHE A 5 14.89 16.70 -15.82
N LEU A 6 14.51 17.99 -15.90
CA LEU A 6 13.55 18.46 -16.91
C LEU A 6 14.09 18.22 -18.33
N THR A 7 15.39 18.48 -18.54
CA THR A 7 16.07 18.22 -19.82
C THR A 7 16.13 16.72 -20.13
N ALA A 8 16.55 15.90 -19.15
CA ALA A 8 16.67 14.45 -19.28
C ALA A 8 15.32 13.76 -19.53
N THR A 9 14.22 14.34 -19.05
CA THR A 9 12.84 13.85 -19.28
C THR A 9 12.20 14.45 -20.53
N GLY A 10 12.98 15.08 -21.41
CA GLY A 10 12.55 15.52 -22.74
C GLY A 10 11.60 16.71 -22.73
N ARG A 11 11.63 17.57 -21.70
CA ARG A 11 10.88 18.84 -21.74
C ARG A 11 11.42 19.76 -22.84
N ASP A 12 10.53 20.55 -23.42
CA ASP A 12 10.88 21.51 -24.46
C ASP A 12 11.97 22.48 -23.96
N LYS A 13 12.96 22.77 -24.82
CA LYS A 13 14.13 23.58 -24.45
C LYS A 13 13.74 25.00 -24.04
N ALA A 14 12.80 25.63 -24.75
CA ALA A 14 12.35 26.97 -24.41
C ALA A 14 11.58 26.97 -23.07
N ARG A 15 10.81 25.91 -22.80
CA ARG A 15 10.16 25.73 -21.49
C ARG A 15 11.17 25.57 -20.36
N VAL A 16 12.22 24.77 -20.55
CA VAL A 16 13.27 24.57 -19.55
C VAL A 16 13.98 25.90 -19.25
N ALA A 17 14.38 26.63 -20.29
CA ALA A 17 15.00 27.95 -20.14
C ALA A 17 14.08 28.94 -19.41
N LEU A 18 12.77 28.93 -19.69
CA LEU A 18 11.80 29.77 -18.99
C LEU A 18 11.68 29.40 -17.50
N VAL A 19 11.64 28.11 -17.15
CA VAL A 19 11.58 27.66 -15.75
C VAL A 19 12.79 28.14 -14.99
N GLU A 20 13.99 28.02 -15.57
CA GLU A 20 15.22 28.50 -14.97
C GLU A 20 15.21 30.03 -14.77
N ALA A 21 14.91 30.79 -15.83
CA ALA A 21 14.87 32.25 -15.77
C ALA A 21 13.85 32.76 -14.75
N TYR A 22 12.66 32.15 -14.71
CA TYR A 22 11.61 32.49 -13.76
C TYR A 22 12.03 32.17 -12.32
N ALA A 23 12.57 30.97 -12.06
CA ALA A 23 13.00 30.58 -10.72
C ALA A 23 14.07 31.53 -10.18
N LYS A 24 15.05 31.92 -11.01
CA LYS A 24 16.07 32.91 -10.66
C LYS A 24 15.46 34.28 -10.38
N ALA A 25 14.58 34.76 -11.25
CA ALA A 25 13.94 36.08 -11.09
C ALA A 25 13.02 36.18 -9.86
N GLN A 26 12.46 35.06 -9.39
CA GLN A 26 11.55 35.00 -8.24
C GLN A 26 12.23 34.62 -6.93
N GLY A 27 13.56 34.42 -6.91
CA GLY A 27 14.27 33.97 -5.72
C GLY A 27 13.95 32.53 -5.30
N LEU A 28 13.53 31.69 -6.25
CA LEU A 28 13.23 30.27 -6.06
C LEU A 28 14.40 29.36 -6.49
N TRP A 29 15.53 29.95 -6.88
CA TRP A 29 16.73 29.25 -7.30
C TRP A 29 17.71 29.15 -6.14
N ILE A 30 18.09 27.92 -5.78
CA ILE A 30 19.07 27.62 -4.73
C ILE A 30 20.33 27.03 -5.37
N ASP A 31 21.48 27.57 -5.00
CA ASP A 31 22.81 27.09 -5.35
C ASP A 31 23.74 27.15 -4.13
N GLU A 32 25.02 26.79 -4.32
CA GLU A 32 26.04 26.74 -3.28
C GLU A 32 26.35 28.09 -2.60
N ASN A 33 25.92 29.20 -3.19
CA ASN A 33 26.13 30.55 -2.66
C ASN A 33 24.85 31.18 -2.09
N SER A 34 23.74 30.44 -2.07
CA SER A 34 22.46 30.92 -1.56
C SER A 34 22.47 30.96 -0.04
N GLU A 35 21.89 32.02 0.55
CA GLU A 35 21.72 32.12 2.00
C GLU A 35 20.76 31.03 2.51
N GLU A 36 21.09 30.43 3.65
CA GLU A 36 20.20 29.44 4.29
C GLU A 36 18.92 30.12 4.80
N PRO A 37 17.73 29.58 4.47
CA PRO A 37 16.48 30.10 5.01
C PRO A 37 16.42 29.98 6.54
N VAL A 38 15.72 30.91 7.20
CA VAL A 38 15.42 30.80 8.63
C VAL A 38 14.28 29.80 8.83
N PHE A 39 14.62 28.62 9.34
CA PHE A 39 13.66 27.58 9.68
C PHE A 39 13.18 27.71 11.15
N THR A 40 11.96 27.25 11.43
CA THR A 40 11.45 27.17 12.81
C THR A 40 12.26 26.20 13.68
N ASP A 41 12.78 25.14 13.06
CA ASP A 41 13.60 24.10 13.67
C ASP A 41 14.54 23.52 12.60
N THR A 42 15.73 23.05 13.02
CA THR A 42 16.73 22.46 12.13
C THR A 42 17.08 21.05 12.59
N LEU A 43 17.08 20.11 11.65
CA LEU A 43 17.48 18.71 11.86
C LEU A 43 18.59 18.36 10.85
N GLU A 44 19.58 17.59 11.28
CA GLU A 44 20.72 17.20 10.45
C GLU A 44 20.78 15.67 10.25
N LEU A 45 21.24 15.25 9.07
CA LEU A 45 21.51 13.85 8.74
C LEU A 45 22.79 13.75 7.91
N ASP A 46 23.83 13.14 8.48
CA ASP A 46 25.01 12.76 7.72
C ASP A 46 24.69 11.56 6.81
N LEU A 47 24.72 11.78 5.49
CA LEU A 47 24.46 10.73 4.51
C LEU A 47 25.47 9.57 4.59
N ALA A 48 26.69 9.80 5.10
CA ALA A 48 27.67 8.74 5.30
C ALA A 48 27.29 7.78 6.44
N SER A 49 26.44 8.20 7.37
CA SER A 49 25.92 7.36 8.45
C SER A 49 24.79 6.41 8.00
N VAL A 50 24.25 6.60 6.79
CA VAL A 50 23.13 5.80 6.29
C VAL A 50 23.60 4.40 5.92
N VAL A 51 23.06 3.39 6.62
CA VAL A 51 23.29 1.96 6.32
C VAL A 51 22.07 1.31 5.64
N PRO A 52 22.26 0.24 4.84
CA PRO A 52 21.16 -0.54 4.27
C PRO A 52 20.16 -0.94 5.36
N SER A 53 18.88 -0.67 5.13
CA SER A 53 17.81 -0.83 6.12
C SER A 53 16.50 -1.24 5.45
N LEU A 54 15.61 -1.81 6.25
CA LEU A 54 14.19 -1.99 5.95
C LEU A 54 13.35 -1.11 6.89
N ALA A 55 12.04 -1.09 6.69
CA ALA A 55 11.11 -0.62 7.72
C ALA A 55 9.95 -1.61 7.91
N GLY A 56 9.64 -1.99 9.15
CA GLY A 56 8.64 -3.01 9.46
C GLY A 56 8.67 -3.51 10.90
N PRO A 57 7.77 -4.45 11.27
CA PRO A 57 6.83 -5.16 10.40
C PRO A 57 5.47 -4.49 10.21
N LYS A 58 5.17 -3.39 10.92
CA LYS A 58 3.82 -2.78 10.92
C LYS A 58 3.77 -1.29 10.59
N ARG A 59 4.86 -0.53 10.71
CA ARG A 59 4.83 0.92 10.45
C ARG A 59 6.01 1.40 9.60
N PRO A 60 5.85 2.48 8.81
CA PRO A 60 6.92 2.98 7.94
C PRO A 60 8.10 3.59 8.69
N GLN A 61 7.86 4.11 9.89
CA GLN A 61 8.90 4.70 10.76
C GLN A 61 9.70 3.67 11.55
N ASP A 62 9.28 2.39 11.55
CA ASP A 62 9.97 1.31 12.27
C ASP A 62 11.20 0.86 11.46
N ARG A 63 12.21 1.73 11.35
CA ARG A 63 13.48 1.45 10.65
C ARG A 63 14.22 0.30 11.34
N VAL A 64 14.65 -0.68 10.55
CA VAL A 64 15.47 -1.81 11.01
C VAL A 64 16.68 -1.93 10.10
N GLU A 65 17.88 -1.90 10.66
CA GLU A 65 19.11 -2.07 9.87
C GLU A 65 19.19 -3.49 9.32
N LEU A 66 19.73 -3.64 8.10
CA LEU A 66 19.76 -4.92 7.42
C LEU A 66 20.47 -6.01 8.23
N THR A 67 21.53 -5.63 8.96
CA THR A 67 22.36 -6.49 9.81
C THR A 67 21.65 -7.02 11.06
N VAL A 68 20.51 -6.44 11.43
CA VAL A 68 19.69 -6.86 12.57
C VAL A 68 18.25 -7.18 12.18
N ALA A 69 17.96 -7.28 10.87
CA ALA A 69 16.61 -7.54 10.37
C ALA A 69 16.06 -8.90 10.83
N ALA A 70 16.88 -9.95 10.77
CA ALA A 70 16.52 -11.29 11.25
C ALA A 70 16.27 -11.33 12.77
N PRO A 71 17.19 -10.90 13.65
CA PRO A 71 16.92 -10.90 15.09
C PRO A 71 15.75 -9.99 15.49
N SER A 72 15.59 -8.83 14.83
CA SER A 72 14.42 -7.95 15.07
C SER A 72 13.10 -8.62 14.69
N PHE A 73 13.09 -9.47 13.65
CA PHE A 73 11.91 -10.25 13.31
C PHE A 73 11.61 -11.33 14.38
N GLU A 74 12.63 -12.01 14.91
CA GLU A 74 12.46 -12.98 16.02
C GLU A 74 11.87 -12.32 17.28
N GLU A 75 12.34 -11.11 17.62
CA GLU A 75 11.76 -10.32 18.71
C GLU A 75 10.30 -9.94 18.41
N ALA A 76 9.99 -9.56 17.17
CA ALA A 76 8.63 -9.22 16.77
C ALA A 76 7.68 -10.44 16.82
N LEU A 77 8.14 -11.65 16.48
CA LEU A 77 7.31 -12.86 16.57
C LEU A 77 6.73 -13.04 17.96
N THR A 78 7.56 -12.89 18.99
CA THR A 78 7.13 -13.04 20.38
C THR A 78 6.41 -11.80 20.90
N GLY A 79 7.00 -10.61 20.74
CA GLY A 79 6.50 -9.38 21.35
C GLY A 79 5.31 -8.74 20.64
N VAL A 80 5.23 -8.85 19.31
CA VAL A 80 4.20 -8.18 18.50
C VAL A 80 3.11 -9.15 18.05
N PHE A 81 3.48 -10.39 17.72
CA PHE A 81 2.55 -11.40 17.19
C PHE A 81 2.16 -12.48 18.21
N ALA A 82 2.73 -12.46 19.42
CA ALA A 82 2.47 -13.44 20.48
C ALA A 82 2.64 -14.90 20.01
N ARG A 83 3.56 -15.14 19.08
CA ARG A 83 3.92 -16.47 18.59
C ARG A 83 4.94 -17.12 19.51
N THR A 84 4.75 -18.40 19.79
CA THR A 84 5.76 -19.23 20.44
C THR A 84 6.93 -19.45 19.47
N PRO A 85 8.18 -19.23 19.91
CA PRO A 85 9.36 -19.65 19.16
C PRO A 85 9.25 -21.13 18.79
N ASP A 86 9.72 -21.50 17.60
CA ASP A 86 9.80 -22.90 17.12
C ASP A 86 8.47 -23.63 16.90
N ALA A 87 7.42 -22.92 16.46
CA ALA A 87 6.16 -23.54 16.04
C ALA A 87 6.26 -24.52 14.84
N GLY A 88 7.47 -24.72 14.29
CA GLY A 88 7.75 -25.63 13.18
C GLY A 88 7.37 -25.04 11.81
N ARG A 89 7.63 -25.83 10.76
CA ARG A 89 7.20 -25.52 9.40
C ARG A 89 6.05 -26.45 9.02
N VAL A 90 5.11 -25.95 8.23
CA VAL A 90 3.88 -26.63 7.82
C VAL A 90 3.98 -27.04 6.36
N ALA A 91 3.57 -28.28 6.03
CA ALA A 91 3.50 -28.73 4.64
C ALA A 91 2.45 -27.95 3.85
N VAL A 92 2.74 -27.65 2.58
CA VAL A 92 1.76 -27.06 1.67
C VAL A 92 1.13 -28.15 0.83
N ASP A 93 -0.20 -28.22 0.81
CA ASP A 93 -0.94 -29.27 0.09
C ASP A 93 -0.53 -29.35 -1.37
N GLY A 94 -0.15 -30.54 -1.84
CA GLY A 94 0.22 -30.78 -3.24
C GLY A 94 1.64 -30.30 -3.60
N GLU A 95 2.38 -29.72 -2.65
CA GLU A 95 3.69 -29.15 -2.86
C GLU A 95 4.79 -29.91 -2.11
N LYS A 96 6.04 -29.78 -2.59
CA LYS A 96 7.22 -30.42 -1.98
C LYS A 96 7.93 -29.55 -0.95
N PHE A 97 7.41 -28.34 -0.72
CA PHE A 97 7.98 -27.38 0.22
C PHE A 97 7.05 -27.20 1.42
N THR A 98 7.63 -26.62 2.47
CA THR A 98 6.91 -26.21 3.68
C THR A 98 6.93 -24.70 3.79
N VAL A 99 6.02 -24.13 4.57
CA VAL A 99 5.99 -22.71 4.95
C VAL A 99 6.06 -22.57 6.46
N GLY A 100 6.64 -21.49 6.96
CA GLY A 100 6.73 -21.20 8.39
C GLY A 100 6.80 -19.70 8.69
N ASP A 101 6.85 -19.37 9.98
CA ASP A 101 6.94 -17.98 10.42
C ASP A 101 8.13 -17.28 9.78
N GLY A 102 7.91 -16.07 9.27
CA GLY A 102 8.96 -15.28 8.61
C GLY A 102 9.18 -15.56 7.13
N ASP A 103 8.58 -16.60 6.55
CA ASP A 103 8.71 -16.83 5.12
C ASP A 103 8.14 -15.64 4.32
N VAL A 104 8.88 -15.21 3.31
CA VAL A 104 8.51 -14.13 2.40
C VAL A 104 7.58 -14.71 1.34
N VAL A 105 6.27 -14.48 1.49
CA VAL A 105 5.26 -15.01 0.56
C VAL A 105 4.88 -13.99 -0.52
N ILE A 106 5.25 -12.73 -0.33
CA ILE A 106 5.11 -11.66 -1.34
C ILE A 106 6.42 -10.87 -1.43
N ALA A 107 6.97 -10.77 -2.64
CA ALA A 107 8.08 -9.89 -2.95
C ALA A 107 7.71 -8.99 -4.14
N ALA A 108 7.46 -7.70 -3.89
CA ALA A 108 6.90 -6.80 -4.90
C ALA A 108 7.76 -5.56 -5.15
N ILE A 109 8.30 -5.46 -6.36
CA ILE A 109 8.82 -4.19 -6.88
C ILE A 109 7.60 -3.38 -7.35
N THR A 110 7.18 -2.44 -6.52
CA THR A 110 5.94 -1.65 -6.69
C THR A 110 6.17 -0.20 -6.24
N SER A 111 5.11 0.62 -6.25
CA SER A 111 5.07 2.01 -5.79
C SER A 111 5.81 3.02 -6.65
N CYS A 112 5.18 4.19 -6.83
CA CYS A 112 5.82 5.37 -7.41
C CYS A 112 7.03 5.85 -6.59
N THR A 113 7.12 5.54 -5.29
CA THR A 113 8.24 5.89 -4.41
C THR A 113 9.58 5.44 -4.98
N ASN A 114 9.66 4.19 -5.43
CA ASN A 114 10.91 3.59 -5.90
C ASN A 114 10.94 3.35 -7.41
N THR A 115 9.79 3.10 -8.04
CA THR A 115 9.75 2.84 -9.49
C THR A 115 9.94 4.09 -10.34
N SER A 116 9.90 5.29 -9.74
CA SER A 116 10.29 6.53 -10.39
C SER A 116 11.82 6.76 -10.42
N ASN A 117 12.59 5.96 -9.67
CA ASN A 117 14.03 6.08 -9.56
C ASN A 117 14.73 5.00 -10.41
N PRO A 118 15.34 5.34 -11.56
CA PRO A 118 16.01 4.37 -12.42
C PRO A 118 17.15 3.63 -11.74
N SER A 119 17.89 4.29 -10.83
CA SER A 119 19.08 3.71 -10.21
C SER A 119 18.76 2.44 -9.43
N VAL A 120 17.69 2.46 -8.62
CA VAL A 120 17.27 1.29 -7.83
C VAL A 120 16.61 0.20 -8.67
N LEU A 121 15.94 0.54 -9.78
CA LEU A 121 15.36 -0.49 -10.67
C LEU A 121 16.44 -1.16 -11.52
N ILE A 122 17.43 -0.40 -11.99
CA ILE A 122 18.63 -0.95 -12.65
C ILE A 122 19.39 -1.83 -11.67
N ALA A 123 19.56 -1.40 -10.42
CA ALA A 123 20.17 -2.24 -9.38
C ALA A 123 19.42 -3.56 -9.18
N ALA A 124 18.08 -3.53 -9.08
CA ALA A 124 17.27 -4.75 -8.97
C ALA A 124 17.45 -5.69 -10.17
N GLY A 125 17.47 -5.14 -11.38
CA GLY A 125 17.76 -5.92 -12.60
C GLY A 125 19.17 -6.53 -12.59
N LEU A 126 20.17 -5.81 -12.08
CA LEU A 126 21.54 -6.31 -11.97
C LEU A 126 21.66 -7.41 -10.93
N VAL A 127 20.98 -7.28 -9.79
CA VAL A 127 20.86 -8.34 -8.77
C VAL A 127 20.25 -9.59 -9.42
N ALA A 128 19.16 -9.43 -10.18
CA ALA A 128 18.52 -10.53 -10.90
C ALA A 128 19.47 -11.20 -11.90
N ARG A 129 20.19 -10.42 -12.70
CA ARG A 129 21.18 -10.92 -13.67
C ARG A 129 22.28 -11.73 -13.00
N LYS A 130 22.88 -11.19 -11.93
CA LYS A 130 23.97 -11.86 -11.21
C LYS A 130 23.47 -13.12 -10.50
N ALA A 131 22.27 -13.09 -9.91
CA ALA A 131 21.62 -14.26 -9.32
C ALA A 131 21.39 -15.38 -10.35
N LEU A 132 20.86 -15.04 -11.54
CA LEU A 132 20.64 -16.00 -12.62
C LEU A 132 21.94 -16.61 -13.16
N ALA A 133 23.00 -15.81 -13.28
CA ALA A 133 24.31 -16.29 -13.70
C ALA A 133 24.85 -17.38 -12.75
N LEU A 134 24.56 -17.24 -11.45
CA LEU A 134 24.90 -18.22 -10.41
C LEU A 134 23.88 -19.37 -10.29
N GLY A 135 22.73 -19.28 -10.96
CA GLY A 135 21.69 -20.31 -10.95
C GLY A 135 20.67 -20.19 -9.83
N LEU A 136 20.64 -19.05 -9.12
CA LEU A 136 19.65 -18.79 -8.09
C LEU A 136 18.27 -18.50 -8.70
N LYS A 137 17.22 -18.90 -7.96
CA LYS A 137 15.82 -18.60 -8.24
C LYS A 137 15.10 -18.26 -6.94
N PRO A 138 14.02 -17.46 -6.99
CA PRO A 138 13.18 -17.25 -5.82
C PRO A 138 12.65 -18.56 -5.27
N LYS A 139 12.38 -18.59 -3.97
CA LYS A 139 11.73 -19.76 -3.34
C LYS A 139 10.31 -19.94 -3.89
N PRO A 140 9.81 -21.18 -4.00
CA PRO A 140 8.54 -21.47 -4.69
C PRO A 140 7.30 -20.88 -3.99
N TRP A 141 7.38 -20.59 -2.69
CA TRP A 141 6.29 -19.93 -1.96
C TRP A 141 6.22 -18.40 -2.16
N VAL A 142 7.18 -17.81 -2.87
CA VAL A 142 7.29 -16.35 -3.02
C VAL A 142 6.51 -15.89 -4.26
N LYS A 143 5.44 -15.13 -4.04
CA LYS A 143 4.76 -14.41 -5.12
C LYS A 143 5.53 -13.14 -5.50
N THR A 144 6.21 -13.18 -6.63
CA THR A 144 7.00 -12.07 -7.17
C THR A 144 6.18 -11.18 -8.12
N SER A 145 6.51 -9.89 -8.19
CA SER A 145 5.85 -8.96 -9.13
C SER A 145 6.66 -7.70 -9.40
N LEU A 146 6.60 -7.20 -10.63
CA LEU A 146 7.07 -5.87 -11.04
C LEU A 146 5.88 -5.02 -11.52
N ALA A 147 5.63 -3.92 -10.82
CA ALA A 147 4.56 -2.97 -11.14
C ALA A 147 5.11 -1.53 -11.20
N PRO A 148 5.61 -1.10 -12.37
CA PRO A 148 6.16 0.22 -12.54
C PRO A 148 5.10 1.33 -12.52
N GLY A 149 5.49 2.53 -12.10
CA GLY A 149 4.65 3.73 -12.20
C GLY A 149 4.50 4.29 -13.64
N SER A 150 5.34 3.85 -14.59
CA SER A 150 5.32 4.33 -15.97
C SER A 150 5.87 3.29 -16.95
N GLN A 151 5.42 3.34 -18.21
CA GLN A 151 5.95 2.52 -19.30
C GLN A 151 7.42 2.80 -19.61
N VAL A 152 7.92 4.01 -19.29
CA VAL A 152 9.34 4.36 -19.48
C VAL A 152 10.27 3.42 -18.69
N VAL A 153 9.81 2.91 -17.55
CA VAL A 153 10.55 1.93 -16.76
C VAL A 153 10.84 0.67 -17.56
N THR A 154 9.81 0.11 -18.18
CA THR A 154 9.94 -1.10 -19.00
C THR A 154 10.84 -0.86 -20.20
N ASP A 155 10.79 0.34 -20.79
CA ASP A 155 11.64 0.71 -21.93
C ASP A 155 13.12 0.65 -21.59
N TYR A 156 13.56 1.36 -20.53
CA TYR A 156 14.99 1.38 -20.20
C TYR A 156 15.45 0.04 -19.62
N LEU A 157 14.60 -0.72 -18.92
CA LEU A 157 14.95 -2.05 -18.44
C LEU A 157 15.11 -3.04 -19.61
N THR A 158 14.29 -2.89 -20.65
CA THR A 158 14.38 -3.72 -21.86
C THR A 158 15.61 -3.35 -22.69
N ASP A 159 15.87 -2.06 -22.88
CA ASP A 159 17.06 -1.54 -23.58
C ASP A 159 18.37 -1.97 -22.88
N ALA A 160 18.40 -1.94 -21.55
CA ALA A 160 19.51 -2.43 -20.73
C ALA A 160 19.64 -3.98 -20.71
N GLY A 161 18.67 -4.70 -21.30
CA GLY A 161 18.57 -6.16 -21.24
C GLY A 161 18.20 -6.72 -19.86
N LEU A 162 17.85 -5.88 -18.89
CA LEU A 162 17.56 -6.24 -17.50
C LEU A 162 16.12 -6.75 -17.29
N GLN A 163 15.17 -6.39 -18.17
CA GLN A 163 13.80 -6.89 -18.05
C GLN A 163 13.75 -8.42 -18.17
N LYS A 164 14.53 -9.01 -19.09
CA LYS A 164 14.62 -10.47 -19.25
C LYS A 164 15.18 -11.15 -18.02
N ASP A 165 16.16 -10.51 -17.36
CA ASP A 165 16.74 -11.00 -16.13
C ASP A 165 15.70 -10.99 -15.00
N LEU A 166 14.93 -9.90 -14.86
CA LEU A 166 13.83 -9.81 -13.89
C LEU A 166 12.73 -10.84 -14.18
N ASP A 167 12.34 -11.00 -15.43
CA ASP A 167 11.32 -11.98 -15.84
C ASP A 167 11.73 -13.42 -15.49
N ALA A 168 13.01 -13.77 -15.70
CA ALA A 168 13.52 -15.12 -15.45
C ALA A 168 13.59 -15.49 -13.95
N ILE A 169 13.55 -14.51 -13.06
CA ILE A 169 13.37 -14.70 -11.61
C ILE A 169 11.95 -14.32 -11.14
N GLY A 170 10.96 -14.32 -12.03
CA GLY A 170 9.54 -14.14 -11.68
C GLY A 170 9.08 -12.70 -11.44
N PHE A 171 9.96 -11.69 -11.52
CA PHE A 171 9.57 -10.29 -11.44
C PHE A 171 9.01 -9.78 -12.78
N ASN A 172 7.98 -10.45 -13.26
CA ASN A 172 7.28 -10.10 -14.49
C ASN A 172 6.51 -8.79 -14.33
N LEU A 173 6.39 -8.04 -15.43
CA LEU A 173 5.50 -6.88 -15.51
C LEU A 173 4.05 -7.33 -15.31
N VAL A 174 3.47 -6.99 -14.16
CA VAL A 174 2.06 -7.33 -13.84
C VAL A 174 1.08 -6.19 -14.13
N GLY A 175 1.58 -4.98 -14.34
CA GLY A 175 0.77 -3.82 -14.69
C GLY A 175 1.43 -2.48 -14.36
N TYR A 176 0.88 -1.41 -14.91
CA TYR A 176 1.29 -0.04 -14.62
C TYR A 176 0.29 0.61 -13.66
N GLY A 177 0.69 0.77 -12.40
CA GLY A 177 -0.19 1.31 -11.37
C GLY A 177 0.24 0.92 -9.95
N CYS A 178 -0.61 1.24 -8.98
CA CYS A 178 -0.27 1.08 -7.56
C CYS A 178 -0.11 -0.39 -7.11
N THR A 179 -0.91 -1.32 -7.66
CA THR A 179 -0.88 -2.76 -7.36
C THR A 179 -0.68 -3.07 -5.85
N THR A 180 0.35 -3.83 -5.48
CA THR A 180 0.68 -4.22 -4.12
C THR A 180 0.87 -3.03 -3.17
N CYS A 181 1.33 -1.85 -3.64
CA CYS A 181 1.52 -0.67 -2.79
C CYS A 181 0.21 -0.15 -2.15
N ILE A 182 -0.93 -0.39 -2.80
CA ILE A 182 -2.26 -0.01 -2.30
C ILE A 182 -3.05 -1.21 -1.75
N GLY A 183 -2.42 -2.39 -1.67
CA GLY A 183 -3.08 -3.62 -1.23
C GLY A 183 -3.71 -4.45 -2.34
N ASN A 184 -3.60 -4.03 -3.59
CA ASN A 184 -4.03 -4.82 -4.75
C ASN A 184 -2.95 -5.85 -5.12
N SER A 185 -2.58 -6.69 -4.15
CA SER A 185 -1.57 -7.74 -4.29
C SER A 185 -2.13 -9.03 -4.94
N GLY A 186 -3.46 -9.14 -5.04
CA GLY A 186 -4.15 -10.34 -5.50
C GLY A 186 -4.03 -11.51 -4.52
N PRO A 187 -4.72 -12.64 -4.75
CA PRO A 187 -4.66 -13.79 -3.87
C PRO A 187 -3.28 -14.46 -3.90
N LEU A 188 -2.87 -15.06 -2.78
CA LEU A 188 -1.80 -16.08 -2.79
C LEU A 188 -2.33 -17.38 -3.43
N ASP A 189 -1.43 -18.31 -3.71
CA ASP A 189 -1.85 -19.67 -4.06
C ASP A 189 -2.78 -20.22 -2.94
N PRO A 190 -3.95 -20.81 -3.27
CA PRO A 190 -4.88 -21.29 -2.27
C PRO A 190 -4.27 -22.27 -1.26
N ALA A 191 -3.32 -23.12 -1.66
CA ALA A 191 -2.66 -24.05 -0.75
C ALA A 191 -1.75 -23.32 0.25
N ILE A 192 -1.01 -22.31 -0.20
CA ILE A 192 -0.18 -21.45 0.66
C ILE A 192 -1.07 -20.66 1.61
N SER A 193 -2.15 -20.04 1.10
CA SER A 193 -3.10 -19.26 1.90
C SER A 193 -3.74 -20.10 3.00
N ARG A 194 -4.17 -21.35 2.70
CA ARG A 194 -4.69 -22.27 3.73
C ARG A 194 -3.64 -22.63 4.78
N ALA A 195 -2.44 -23.02 4.35
CA ALA A 195 -1.35 -23.37 5.26
C ALA A 195 -1.04 -22.23 6.24
N ILE A 196 -1.03 -20.99 5.76
CA ILE A 196 -0.82 -19.80 6.60
C ILE A 196 -1.96 -19.60 7.60
N ASN A 197 -3.20 -19.55 7.12
CA ASN A 197 -4.35 -19.16 7.94
C ASN A 197 -4.73 -20.24 8.97
N GLU A 198 -4.72 -21.52 8.59
CA GLU A 198 -5.10 -22.62 9.49
C GLU A 198 -4.10 -22.87 10.62
N ASN A 199 -2.85 -22.45 10.42
CA ASN A 199 -1.76 -22.67 11.38
C ASN A 199 -1.29 -21.36 12.05
N GLY A 200 -1.93 -20.23 11.75
CA GLY A 200 -1.60 -18.91 12.31
C GLY A 200 -0.18 -18.43 11.96
N ILE A 201 0.36 -18.79 10.80
CA ILE A 201 1.72 -18.43 10.39
C ILE A 201 1.85 -16.91 10.24
N VAL A 202 2.89 -16.33 10.82
CA VAL A 202 3.28 -14.94 10.62
C VAL A 202 4.06 -14.85 9.29
N ALA A 203 3.31 -14.93 8.19
CA ALA A 203 3.86 -14.77 6.86
C ALA A 203 4.28 -13.32 6.61
N THR A 204 5.31 -13.13 5.79
CA THR A 204 5.90 -11.81 5.54
C THR A 204 5.75 -11.35 4.09
N SER A 205 5.71 -10.03 3.89
CA SER A 205 5.94 -9.41 2.60
C SER A 205 7.14 -8.47 2.63
N VAL A 206 7.86 -8.40 1.51
CA VAL A 206 8.89 -7.39 1.27
C VAL A 206 8.52 -6.63 0.01
N LEU A 207 8.32 -5.31 0.12
CA LEU A 207 7.86 -4.48 -0.99
C LEU A 207 8.60 -3.15 -1.06
N SER A 208 8.77 -2.62 -2.26
CA SER A 208 9.36 -1.28 -2.47
C SER A 208 8.34 -0.14 -2.31
N GLY A 209 7.38 -0.34 -1.41
CA GLY A 209 6.31 0.60 -1.07
C GLY A 209 6.74 1.71 -0.10
N ASN A 210 5.75 2.41 0.44
CA ASN A 210 5.92 3.43 1.48
C ASN A 210 5.01 3.20 2.71
N ARG A 211 4.19 2.14 2.69
CA ARG A 211 3.24 1.80 3.75
C ARG A 211 3.17 0.29 3.92
N ASN A 212 3.24 -0.14 5.16
CA ASN A 212 3.34 -1.53 5.59
C ASN A 212 2.45 -1.82 6.82
N PHE A 213 1.38 -1.05 6.98
CA PHE A 213 0.36 -1.29 8.01
C PHE A 213 -0.22 -2.71 7.89
N GLU A 214 -0.53 -3.30 9.04
CA GLU A 214 -1.13 -4.63 9.13
C GLU A 214 -2.43 -4.71 8.31
N GLY A 215 -2.60 -5.80 7.55
CA GLY A 215 -3.76 -6.03 6.69
C GLY A 215 -3.86 -5.14 5.45
N ARG A 216 -2.89 -4.23 5.22
CA ARG A 216 -2.90 -3.35 4.04
C ARG A 216 -2.37 -4.02 2.79
N VAL A 217 -1.27 -4.77 2.89
CA VAL A 217 -0.57 -5.34 1.71
C VAL A 217 -1.32 -6.53 1.14
N ASN A 218 -1.66 -7.49 2.00
CA ASN A 218 -2.41 -8.69 1.67
C ASN A 218 -3.09 -9.24 2.95
N PRO A 219 -4.29 -9.81 2.87
CA PRO A 219 -4.98 -10.37 4.05
C PRO A 219 -4.23 -11.53 4.72
N ASP A 220 -3.44 -12.30 3.97
CA ASP A 220 -2.68 -13.46 4.48
C ASP A 220 -1.35 -13.05 5.13
N VAL A 221 -0.97 -11.77 5.07
CA VAL A 221 0.34 -11.29 5.51
C VAL A 221 0.21 -10.37 6.73
N GLN A 222 0.85 -10.78 7.83
CA GLN A 222 0.81 -10.06 9.10
C GLN A 222 2.01 -9.11 9.27
N ALA A 223 3.16 -9.48 8.71
CA ALA A 223 4.40 -8.70 8.81
C ALA A 223 4.82 -8.17 7.44
N ASN A 224 5.04 -6.86 7.32
CA ASN A 224 5.30 -6.19 6.05
C ASN A 224 6.55 -5.31 6.16
N TYR A 225 7.49 -5.50 5.25
CA TYR A 225 8.76 -4.79 5.24
C TYR A 225 8.92 -3.94 3.99
N LEU A 226 9.18 -2.64 4.20
CA LEU A 226 9.56 -1.72 3.14
C LEU A 226 11.05 -1.86 2.87
N ALA A 227 11.44 -2.08 1.62
CA ALA A 227 12.83 -2.25 1.23
C ALA A 227 13.10 -1.63 -0.15
N SER A 228 14.37 -1.40 -0.49
CA SER A 228 14.73 -1.00 -1.84
C SER A 228 14.43 -2.13 -2.85
N PRO A 229 14.11 -1.83 -4.12
CA PRO A 229 13.92 -2.84 -5.16
C PRO A 229 14.98 -3.96 -5.23
N PRO A 230 16.30 -3.71 -5.13
CA PRO A 230 17.28 -4.80 -5.12
C PRO A 230 17.20 -5.68 -3.85
N LEU A 231 16.85 -5.11 -2.69
CA LEU A 231 16.59 -5.91 -1.48
C LEU A 231 15.32 -6.75 -1.61
N VAL A 232 14.27 -6.24 -2.28
CA VAL A 232 13.08 -7.05 -2.60
C VAL A 232 13.46 -8.30 -3.39
N VAL A 233 14.35 -8.16 -4.40
CA VAL A 233 14.87 -9.30 -5.16
C VAL A 233 15.68 -10.23 -4.25
N ALA A 234 16.58 -9.70 -3.42
CA ALA A 234 17.39 -10.51 -2.51
C ALA A 234 16.55 -11.32 -1.52
N TYR A 235 15.52 -10.73 -0.92
CA TYR A 235 14.61 -11.43 -0.01
C TYR A 235 13.69 -12.44 -0.73
N ALA A 236 13.38 -12.25 -2.01
CA ALA A 236 12.70 -13.27 -2.80
C ALA A 236 13.57 -14.51 -3.01
N LEU A 237 14.88 -14.32 -3.20
CA LEU A 237 15.86 -15.40 -3.35
C LEU A 237 16.08 -16.15 -2.03
N ALA A 238 16.30 -15.42 -0.93
CA ALA A 238 16.45 -15.98 0.41
C ALA A 238 15.16 -16.68 0.88
N GLY A 239 14.01 -16.03 0.65
CA GLY A 239 12.67 -16.53 0.92
C GLY A 239 12.19 -16.43 2.36
N SER A 240 12.96 -15.82 3.26
CA SER A 240 12.57 -15.63 4.66
C SER A 240 13.22 -14.38 5.27
N MET A 241 12.48 -13.70 6.15
CA MET A 241 12.99 -12.62 7.01
C MET A 241 13.89 -13.14 8.14
N ARG A 242 13.88 -14.46 8.40
CA ARG A 242 14.72 -15.10 9.43
C ARG A 242 16.16 -15.34 8.99
N ILE A 243 16.49 -15.08 7.73
CA ILE A 243 17.85 -15.21 7.19
C ILE A 243 18.53 -13.85 7.32
N ASP A 244 19.68 -13.78 7.99
CA ASP A 244 20.51 -12.57 8.00
C ASP A 244 21.23 -12.47 6.65
N ILE A 245 20.55 -11.95 5.63
CA ILE A 245 21.11 -11.85 4.27
C ILE A 245 22.38 -10.96 4.19
N SER A 246 22.75 -10.26 5.27
CA SER A 246 24.02 -9.53 5.33
C SER A 246 25.22 -10.43 5.61
N LYS A 247 25.00 -11.63 6.20
CA LYS A 247 26.06 -12.57 6.61
C LYS A 247 25.84 -13.99 6.12
N ASP A 248 24.59 -14.43 6.05
CA ASP A 248 24.22 -15.79 5.67
C ASP A 248 24.12 -15.96 4.15
N PRO A 249 24.33 -17.18 3.64
CA PRO A 249 24.07 -17.49 2.24
C PRO A 249 22.59 -17.28 1.89
N ILE A 250 22.33 -16.59 0.77
CA ILE A 250 20.99 -16.42 0.21
C ILE A 250 20.57 -17.61 -0.67
N GLY A 251 21.51 -18.48 -1.01
CA GLY A 251 21.30 -19.71 -1.78
C GLY A 251 22.62 -20.38 -2.13
N GLN A 252 22.54 -21.41 -2.98
CA GLN A 252 23.70 -22.13 -3.49
C GLN A 252 23.74 -22.07 -5.01
N ASP A 253 24.94 -21.95 -5.57
CA ASP A 253 25.15 -21.95 -7.01
C ASP A 253 24.96 -23.37 -7.62
N LYS A 254 25.08 -23.46 -8.95
CA LYS A 254 24.97 -24.74 -9.69
C LYS A 254 25.98 -25.82 -9.26
N LYS A 255 27.01 -25.47 -8.49
CA LYS A 255 28.06 -26.36 -7.97
C LYS A 255 27.90 -26.62 -6.47
N GLY A 256 26.83 -26.11 -5.84
CA GLY A 256 26.59 -26.23 -4.40
C GLY A 256 27.40 -25.27 -3.54
N LYS A 257 28.05 -24.25 -4.13
CA LYS A 257 28.77 -23.24 -3.35
C LYS A 257 27.80 -22.20 -2.82
N ASP A 258 27.95 -21.84 -1.55
CA ASP A 258 27.20 -20.76 -0.93
C ASP A 258 27.39 -19.43 -1.67
N VAL A 259 26.27 -18.78 -1.95
CA VAL A 259 26.19 -17.45 -2.57
C VAL A 259 25.66 -16.48 -1.53
N PHE A 260 26.37 -15.38 -1.33
CA PHE A 260 26.05 -14.31 -0.39
C PHE A 260 25.51 -13.09 -1.13
N LEU A 261 24.87 -12.16 -0.40
CA LEU A 261 24.36 -10.92 -0.97
C LEU A 261 25.44 -10.13 -1.74
N LYS A 262 26.65 -10.06 -1.18
CA LYS A 262 27.81 -9.37 -1.80
C LYS A 262 28.19 -9.92 -3.18
N ASP A 263 27.90 -11.19 -3.46
CA ASP A 263 28.27 -11.83 -4.72
C ASP A 263 27.36 -11.40 -5.88
N ILE A 264 26.15 -10.93 -5.56
CA ILE A 264 25.15 -10.48 -6.54
C ILE A 264 24.84 -8.99 -6.46
N TRP A 265 25.44 -8.25 -5.53
CA TRP A 265 25.19 -6.83 -5.37
C TRP A 265 25.91 -6.01 -6.46
N PRO A 266 25.24 -5.04 -7.11
CA PRO A 266 25.88 -4.16 -8.08
C PRO A 266 26.66 -3.03 -7.41
N THR A 267 27.74 -2.60 -8.06
CA THR A 267 28.45 -1.37 -7.71
C THR A 267 27.71 -0.14 -8.22
N THR A 268 27.95 1.01 -7.60
CA THR A 268 27.40 2.31 -8.06
C THR A 268 27.81 2.62 -9.50
N GLN A 269 29.02 2.23 -9.90
CA GLN A 269 29.51 2.44 -11.26
C GLN A 269 28.73 1.64 -12.30
N GLU A 270 28.48 0.34 -12.05
CA GLU A 270 27.66 -0.51 -12.93
C GLU A 270 26.26 0.09 -13.17
N ILE A 271 25.64 0.63 -12.11
CA ILE A 271 24.32 1.27 -12.18
C ILE A 271 24.40 2.56 -12.99
N ALA A 272 25.38 3.42 -12.71
CA ALA A 272 25.51 4.72 -13.37
C ALA A 272 25.82 4.59 -14.86
N ASP A 273 26.62 3.59 -15.27
CA ASP A 273 26.93 3.32 -16.67
C ASP A 273 25.68 2.88 -17.45
N ILE A 274 24.88 1.94 -16.90
CA ILE A 274 23.63 1.50 -17.53
C ILE A 274 22.62 2.64 -17.58
N GLN A 275 22.49 3.42 -16.51
CA GLN A 275 21.54 4.52 -16.45
C GLN A 275 21.84 5.59 -17.51
N ARG A 276 23.10 6.02 -17.63
CA ARG A 276 23.54 7.00 -18.65
C ARG A 276 23.30 6.49 -20.06
N LYS A 277 23.46 5.19 -20.30
CA LYS A 277 23.25 4.58 -21.60
C LYS A 277 21.77 4.42 -21.97
N SER A 278 20.95 3.99 -21.01
CA SER A 278 19.62 3.42 -21.31
C SER A 278 18.47 4.36 -20.95
N VAL A 279 18.69 5.40 -20.14
CA VAL A 279 17.63 6.36 -19.76
C VAL A 279 17.79 7.63 -20.58
N THR A 280 17.01 7.77 -21.66
CA THR A 280 17.19 8.86 -22.63
C THR A 280 15.96 9.76 -22.75
N PRO A 281 16.14 11.06 -23.10
CA PRO A 281 15.03 11.98 -23.35
C PRO A 281 14.04 11.49 -24.42
N ALA A 282 14.55 10.77 -25.43
CA ALA A 282 13.74 10.22 -26.50
C ALA A 282 12.70 9.19 -26.01
N MET A 283 13.04 8.40 -24.99
CA MET A 283 12.09 7.45 -24.38
C MET A 283 10.90 8.18 -23.75
N PHE A 284 11.18 9.24 -22.98
CA PHE A 284 10.14 10.07 -22.37
C PHE A 284 9.27 10.74 -23.44
N ALA A 285 9.87 11.38 -24.43
CA ALA A 285 9.15 12.03 -25.52
C ALA A 285 8.23 11.05 -26.27
N LYS A 286 8.74 9.84 -26.57
CA LYS A 286 7.96 8.79 -27.24
C LYS A 286 6.77 8.32 -26.41
N ARG A 287 6.96 8.03 -25.11
CA ARG A 287 5.89 7.49 -24.26
C ARG A 287 4.84 8.51 -23.88
N TYR A 288 5.24 9.76 -23.62
CA TYR A 288 4.31 10.78 -23.16
C TYR A 288 3.60 11.54 -24.28
N LYS A 289 4.04 11.40 -25.54
CA LYS A 289 3.34 11.99 -26.70
C LYS A 289 1.87 11.54 -26.80
N ASP A 290 1.61 10.25 -26.56
CA ASP A 290 0.29 9.62 -26.75
C ASP A 290 -0.32 9.10 -25.44
N VAL A 291 0.11 9.61 -24.27
CA VAL A 291 -0.29 9.08 -22.96
C VAL A 291 -1.80 9.07 -22.72
N PHE A 292 -2.53 10.04 -23.30
CA PHE A 292 -3.99 10.14 -23.20
C PHE A 292 -4.76 9.34 -24.25
N LYS A 293 -4.07 8.80 -25.26
CA LYS A 293 -4.73 8.05 -26.33
C LYS A 293 -5.36 6.76 -25.80
N GLY A 294 -4.74 6.16 -24.78
CA GLY A 294 -5.16 4.87 -24.23
C GLY A 294 -5.04 3.72 -25.24
N ASP A 295 -5.38 2.51 -24.80
CA ASP A 295 -5.40 1.33 -25.66
C ASP A 295 -6.72 1.20 -26.46
N LYS A 296 -6.86 0.09 -27.18
CA LYS A 296 -8.08 -0.19 -27.95
C LYS A 296 -9.33 -0.32 -27.07
N HIS A 297 -9.18 -0.73 -25.81
CA HIS A 297 -10.29 -0.90 -24.87
C HIS A 297 -10.76 0.46 -24.36
N TRP A 298 -9.82 1.33 -23.98
CA TRP A 298 -10.08 2.72 -23.61
C TRP A 298 -10.81 3.48 -24.71
N GLN A 299 -10.31 3.39 -25.95
CA GLN A 299 -10.91 4.06 -27.10
C GLN A 299 -12.28 3.50 -27.49
N ALA A 300 -12.60 2.26 -27.11
CA ALA A 300 -13.88 1.62 -27.38
C ALA A 300 -14.97 1.95 -26.34
N ILE A 301 -14.62 2.63 -25.23
CA ILE A 301 -15.61 3.06 -24.23
C ILE A 301 -16.55 4.07 -24.89
N LYS A 302 -17.82 3.68 -25.04
CA LYS A 302 -18.87 4.59 -25.49
C LYS A 302 -19.16 5.57 -24.36
N VAL A 303 -18.99 6.85 -24.64
CA VAL A 303 -19.33 7.93 -23.71
C VAL A 303 -20.50 8.72 -24.26
N THR A 304 -21.44 9.06 -23.38
CA THR A 304 -22.45 10.09 -23.63
C THR A 304 -21.92 11.42 -23.07
N GLY A 305 -22.00 12.49 -23.85
CA GLY A 305 -21.64 13.83 -23.37
C GLY A 305 -22.78 14.45 -22.57
N GLY A 306 -22.46 15.44 -21.72
CA GLY A 306 -23.46 16.19 -20.96
C GLY A 306 -22.83 17.08 -19.90
N GLN A 307 -23.56 18.10 -19.43
CA GLN A 307 -23.16 18.88 -18.25
C GLN A 307 -23.64 18.23 -16.94
N THR A 308 -24.66 17.39 -17.02
CA THR A 308 -25.23 16.63 -15.90
C THR A 308 -25.00 15.14 -16.11
N TYR A 309 -24.81 14.38 -15.03
CA TYR A 309 -24.64 12.93 -15.07
C TYR A 309 -25.99 12.22 -15.01
N GLU A 310 -26.26 11.33 -15.96
CA GLU A 310 -27.44 10.48 -15.95
C GLU A 310 -27.21 9.30 -15.00
N TRP A 311 -27.83 9.35 -13.82
CA TRP A 311 -27.67 8.30 -12.82
C TRP A 311 -28.40 7.02 -13.23
N ASP A 312 -27.67 5.93 -13.35
CA ASP A 312 -28.22 4.59 -13.52
C ASP A 312 -28.56 3.98 -12.16
N GLY A 313 -29.85 3.77 -11.89
CA GLY A 313 -30.32 3.18 -10.63
C GLY A 313 -29.93 1.71 -10.43
N SER A 314 -29.46 1.01 -11.49
CA SER A 314 -28.97 -0.36 -11.41
C SER A 314 -27.46 -0.46 -11.19
N SER A 315 -26.74 0.66 -11.31
CA SER A 315 -25.28 0.70 -11.17
C SER A 315 -24.87 0.42 -9.73
N THR A 316 -23.98 -0.55 -9.55
CA THR A 316 -23.35 -0.85 -8.25
C THR A 316 -21.98 -0.17 -8.07
N TYR A 317 -21.60 0.73 -8.98
CA TYR A 317 -20.30 1.44 -8.98
C TYR A 317 -20.42 2.95 -8.78
N VAL A 318 -21.43 3.56 -9.41
CA VAL A 318 -21.70 5.00 -9.38
C VAL A 318 -23.15 5.21 -8.99
N ALA A 319 -23.41 5.97 -7.92
CA ALA A 319 -24.75 6.30 -7.44
C ALA A 319 -24.80 7.75 -6.97
N ASN A 320 -25.98 8.38 -7.09
CA ASN A 320 -26.20 9.73 -6.59
C ASN A 320 -26.12 9.72 -5.05
N PRO A 321 -25.16 10.41 -4.41
CA PRO A 321 -25.00 10.35 -2.97
C PRO A 321 -26.02 11.25 -2.24
N PRO A 322 -26.41 10.90 -1.00
CA PRO A 322 -27.45 11.62 -0.27
C PRO A 322 -26.98 12.93 0.39
N TYR A 323 -25.76 13.40 0.09
CA TYR A 323 -25.12 14.50 0.81
C TYR A 323 -25.89 15.82 0.74
N PHE A 324 -26.66 16.02 -0.33
CA PHE A 324 -27.39 17.25 -0.61
C PHE A 324 -28.91 17.10 -0.43
N GLU A 325 -29.37 15.95 0.09
CA GLU A 325 -30.78 15.74 0.38
C GLU A 325 -31.25 16.72 1.46
N GLY A 326 -32.32 17.47 1.15
CA GLY A 326 -32.84 18.50 2.06
C GLY A 326 -31.96 19.74 2.20
N LEU A 327 -30.96 19.94 1.32
CA LEU A 327 -30.17 21.17 1.29
C LEU A 327 -31.06 22.39 0.95
N SER A 328 -31.09 23.36 1.85
CA SER A 328 -31.78 24.65 1.67
C SER A 328 -30.79 25.80 1.54
N MET A 329 -31.23 26.92 0.95
CA MET A 329 -30.44 28.15 0.85
C MET A 329 -30.07 28.73 2.21
N GLU A 330 -30.93 28.56 3.21
CA GLU A 330 -30.67 28.94 4.59
C GLU A 330 -30.15 27.72 5.38
N PRO A 331 -28.95 27.79 5.99
CA PRO A 331 -28.42 26.70 6.79
C PRO A 331 -29.19 26.57 8.11
N LYS A 332 -29.47 25.33 8.51
CA LYS A 332 -30.04 25.07 9.84
C LYS A 332 -29.03 25.46 10.93
N PRO A 333 -29.48 26.00 12.07
CA PRO A 333 -28.60 26.27 13.21
C PRO A 333 -27.88 25.02 13.69
N VAL A 334 -26.64 25.19 14.19
CA VAL A 334 -25.94 24.12 14.91
C VAL A 334 -26.73 23.79 16.18
N GLN A 335 -26.92 22.51 16.45
CA GLN A 335 -27.66 22.00 17.61
C GLN A 335 -26.74 21.13 18.47
N ASP A 336 -27.02 21.11 19.77
CA ASP A 336 -26.34 20.25 20.73
C ASP A 336 -26.54 18.77 20.40
N ILE A 337 -25.52 17.96 20.69
CA ILE A 337 -25.62 16.49 20.59
C ILE A 337 -26.15 15.97 21.93
N VAL A 338 -27.48 15.77 21.99
CA VAL A 338 -28.18 15.31 23.21
C VAL A 338 -28.40 13.80 23.15
N GLU A 339 -28.14 13.11 24.27
CA GLU A 339 -28.27 11.65 24.41
C GLU A 339 -27.52 10.84 23.33
N GLY A 340 -26.35 11.32 22.92
CA GLY A 340 -25.48 10.64 21.95
C GLY A 340 -25.00 9.27 22.44
N ARG A 341 -25.09 8.26 21.58
CA ARG A 341 -24.60 6.91 21.86
C ARG A 341 -23.18 6.73 21.34
N VAL A 342 -22.36 6.03 22.13
CA VAL A 342 -20.99 5.72 21.74
C VAL A 342 -21.01 4.55 20.77
N LEU A 343 -20.70 4.83 19.49
CA LEU A 343 -20.68 3.81 18.45
C LEU A 343 -19.43 2.93 18.55
N ALA A 344 -18.28 3.54 18.84
CA ALA A 344 -17.00 2.86 18.96
C ALA A 344 -16.04 3.63 19.87
N ILE A 345 -15.15 2.89 20.55
CA ILE A 345 -14.04 3.42 21.32
C ILE A 345 -12.77 2.78 20.80
N PHE A 346 -11.93 3.56 20.14
CA PHE A 346 -10.69 3.08 19.57
C PHE A 346 -9.46 3.47 20.39
N GLY A 347 -8.35 2.78 20.15
CA GLY A 347 -7.04 3.12 20.68
C GLY A 347 -6.31 4.17 19.84
N ASP A 348 -4.98 4.15 19.94
CA ASP A 348 -4.07 5.02 19.20
C ASP A 348 -3.89 4.58 17.74
N SER A 349 -3.42 5.50 16.90
CA SER A 349 -2.95 5.31 15.53
C SER A 349 -3.96 4.56 14.62
N ILE A 350 -5.25 4.83 14.80
CA ILE A 350 -6.29 4.33 13.90
C ILE A 350 -6.13 4.95 12.52
N THR A 351 -5.58 4.17 11.59
CA THR A 351 -5.39 4.59 10.21
C THR A 351 -6.73 4.83 9.46
N THR A 352 -6.70 5.63 8.39
CA THR A 352 -7.86 5.72 7.47
C THR A 352 -8.17 4.42 6.72
N ASP A 353 -7.25 3.44 6.70
CA ASP A 353 -7.55 2.09 6.22
C ASP A 353 -8.39 1.27 7.22
N HIS A 354 -8.30 1.56 8.53
CA HIS A 354 -9.21 1.01 9.52
C HIS A 354 -10.61 1.61 9.40
N ILE A 355 -10.68 2.94 9.22
CA ILE A 355 -11.94 3.70 9.13
C ILE A 355 -12.66 3.44 7.80
N SER A 356 -11.94 3.41 6.68
CA SER A 356 -12.52 3.21 5.35
C SER A 356 -11.57 2.32 4.53
N PRO A 357 -11.62 0.98 4.67
CA PRO A 357 -10.76 0.06 3.94
C PRO A 357 -10.88 0.27 2.42
N ALA A 358 -9.80 -0.03 1.67
CA ALA A 358 -9.79 0.04 0.21
C ALA A 358 -9.62 -1.31 -0.48
N GLY A 359 -9.29 -2.36 0.28
CA GLY A 359 -9.01 -3.71 -0.22
C GLY A 359 -10.28 -4.54 -0.43
N SER A 360 -10.13 -5.86 -0.35
CA SER A 360 -11.18 -6.85 -0.63
C SER A 360 -12.42 -6.72 0.26
N ILE A 361 -13.56 -7.06 -0.31
CA ILE A 361 -14.86 -7.09 0.38
C ILE A 361 -15.17 -8.54 0.76
N LYS A 362 -15.36 -8.82 2.06
CA LYS A 362 -15.77 -10.16 2.53
C LYS A 362 -17.24 -10.41 2.17
N LYS A 363 -17.56 -11.62 1.69
CA LYS A 363 -18.95 -12.02 1.38
C LYS A 363 -19.92 -11.87 2.54
N THR A 364 -19.44 -12.10 3.76
CA THR A 364 -20.23 -11.99 4.99
C THR A 364 -20.25 -10.57 5.57
N SER A 365 -19.53 -9.60 5.00
CA SER A 365 -19.61 -8.21 5.48
C SER A 365 -20.93 -7.57 5.03
N PRO A 366 -21.39 -6.49 5.68
CA PRO A 366 -22.59 -5.77 5.26
C PRO A 366 -22.55 -5.38 3.78
N ALA A 367 -21.39 -4.91 3.29
CA ALA A 367 -21.19 -4.56 1.89
C ALA A 367 -21.27 -5.77 0.94
N GLY A 368 -20.71 -6.92 1.34
CA GLY A 368 -20.78 -8.15 0.54
C GLY A 368 -22.19 -8.72 0.46
N VAL A 369 -22.95 -8.68 1.57
CA VAL A 369 -24.37 -9.05 1.60
C VAL A 369 -25.18 -8.13 0.68
N TRP A 370 -24.95 -6.81 0.75
CA TRP A 370 -25.62 -5.86 -0.13
C TRP A 370 -25.30 -6.12 -1.61
N LEU A 371 -24.03 -6.31 -1.98
CA LEU A 371 -23.63 -6.60 -3.36
C LEU A 371 -24.26 -7.89 -3.88
N THR A 372 -24.30 -8.95 -3.05
CA THR A 372 -24.96 -10.22 -3.41
C THR A 372 -26.46 -10.03 -3.64
N ALA A 373 -27.12 -9.25 -2.79
CA ALA A 373 -28.54 -8.94 -2.93
C ALA A 373 -28.85 -8.12 -4.20
N HIS A 374 -27.84 -7.42 -4.76
CA HIS A 374 -27.93 -6.68 -6.01
C HIS A 374 -27.34 -7.45 -7.20
N GLY A 375 -27.24 -8.77 -7.10
CA GLY A 375 -26.86 -9.66 -8.21
C GLY A 375 -25.38 -9.62 -8.59
N VAL A 376 -24.50 -9.14 -7.72
CA VAL A 376 -23.06 -9.16 -7.95
C VAL A 376 -22.47 -10.42 -7.31
N ASP A 377 -21.76 -11.23 -8.11
CA ASP A 377 -21.06 -12.39 -7.60
C ASP A 377 -19.83 -12.01 -6.78
N ALA A 378 -19.44 -12.87 -5.83
CA ALA A 378 -18.34 -12.59 -4.91
C ALA A 378 -16.99 -12.35 -5.61
N LEU A 379 -16.77 -12.98 -6.77
CA LEU A 379 -15.60 -12.75 -7.61
C LEU A 379 -15.59 -11.35 -8.23
N ASP A 380 -16.76 -10.75 -8.41
CA ASP A 380 -16.96 -9.44 -9.06
C ASP A 380 -17.22 -8.31 -8.06
N PHE A 381 -17.14 -8.59 -6.75
CA PHE A 381 -17.20 -7.55 -5.72
C PHE A 381 -16.16 -6.45 -5.93
N ASN A 382 -15.01 -6.80 -6.51
CA ASN A 382 -13.86 -5.92 -6.66
C ASN A 382 -13.37 -5.46 -5.25
N SER A 383 -12.82 -4.26 -5.13
CA SER A 383 -12.37 -3.71 -3.86
C SER A 383 -13.24 -2.55 -3.39
N TYR A 384 -13.21 -2.24 -2.10
CA TYR A 384 -13.83 -1.01 -1.60
C TYR A 384 -13.30 0.24 -2.31
N GLY A 385 -12.01 0.26 -2.70
CA GLY A 385 -11.43 1.34 -3.48
C GLY A 385 -12.11 1.55 -4.84
N ALA A 386 -12.47 0.46 -5.52
CA ALA A 386 -13.18 0.50 -6.80
C ALA A 386 -14.66 0.92 -6.64
N ARG A 387 -15.24 0.74 -5.45
CA ARG A 387 -16.65 1.03 -5.14
C ARG A 387 -16.88 2.45 -4.59
N ARG A 388 -15.87 3.32 -4.61
CA ARG A 388 -15.93 4.69 -4.07
C ARG A 388 -16.97 5.61 -4.70
N GLY A 389 -17.48 5.28 -5.89
CA GLY A 389 -18.58 6.01 -6.51
C GLY A 389 -19.96 5.64 -5.96
N HIS A 390 -20.05 4.65 -5.06
CA HIS A 390 -21.33 4.12 -4.58
C HIS A 390 -21.43 4.17 -3.05
N HIS A 391 -22.27 5.06 -2.54
CA HIS A 391 -22.36 5.32 -1.10
C HIS A 391 -22.87 4.15 -0.27
N GLU A 392 -23.81 3.35 -0.77
CA GLU A 392 -24.30 2.16 -0.04
C GLU A 392 -23.18 1.16 0.30
N VAL A 393 -22.24 0.95 -0.62
CA VAL A 393 -21.10 0.04 -0.42
C VAL A 393 -20.09 0.66 0.54
N MET A 394 -19.77 1.94 0.35
CA MET A 394 -18.74 2.61 1.15
C MET A 394 -19.19 2.89 2.58
N MET A 395 -20.45 3.23 2.80
CA MET A 395 -21.06 3.36 4.13
C MET A 395 -20.99 2.02 4.88
N ARG A 396 -21.36 0.91 4.24
CA ARG A 396 -21.25 -0.45 4.79
C ARG A 396 -19.81 -0.91 5.00
N GLY A 397 -18.87 -0.36 4.23
CA GLY A 397 -17.44 -0.57 4.41
C GLY A 397 -16.82 0.25 5.53
N THR A 398 -17.52 1.24 6.07
CA THR A 398 -16.97 2.14 7.10
C THR A 398 -16.79 1.39 8.41
N PHE A 399 -15.58 1.47 8.97
CA PHE A 399 -15.07 0.68 10.09
C PHE A 399 -15.10 -0.84 9.87
N ALA A 400 -15.27 -1.34 8.64
CA ALA A 400 -15.36 -2.77 8.34
C ALA A 400 -13.99 -3.48 8.18
N ASN A 401 -12.90 -2.80 8.54
CA ASN A 401 -11.57 -3.39 8.47
C ASN A 401 -11.47 -4.59 9.43
N ILE A 402 -10.88 -5.68 8.97
CA ILE A 402 -10.81 -6.94 9.72
C ILE A 402 -9.84 -6.91 10.90
N ARG A 403 -9.00 -5.87 11.00
CA ARG A 403 -7.98 -5.66 12.04
C ARG A 403 -8.28 -4.48 12.96
N ILE A 404 -9.38 -3.76 12.75
CA ILE A 404 -9.76 -2.68 13.67
C ILE A 404 -10.11 -3.30 15.04
N ARG A 405 -9.66 -2.67 16.12
CA ARG A 405 -9.92 -3.14 17.49
C ARG A 405 -10.73 -2.10 18.24
N ASN A 406 -11.92 -2.50 18.66
CA ASN A 406 -12.87 -1.65 19.39
C ASN A 406 -12.83 -2.04 20.87
N LYS A 407 -12.53 -1.09 21.77
CA LYS A 407 -12.48 -1.31 23.22
C LYS A 407 -13.85 -1.70 23.81
N ILE A 408 -14.95 -1.50 23.09
CA ILE A 408 -16.29 -1.98 23.48
C ILE A 408 -16.38 -3.52 23.40
N THR A 409 -15.65 -4.13 22.47
CA THR A 409 -15.62 -5.59 22.24
C THR A 409 -14.16 -6.05 22.22
N PRO A 410 -13.46 -6.00 23.37
CA PRO A 410 -11.99 -6.17 23.42
C PRO A 410 -11.52 -7.55 22.96
N ASP A 411 -12.37 -8.56 23.08
CA ASP A 411 -12.06 -9.95 22.72
C ASP A 411 -12.29 -10.25 21.23
N ILE A 412 -12.78 -9.28 20.45
CA ILE A 412 -13.13 -9.47 19.04
C ILE A 412 -12.38 -8.47 18.17
N GLU A 413 -11.52 -8.98 17.30
CA GLU A 413 -10.87 -8.19 16.26
C GLU A 413 -11.80 -8.07 15.04
N GLY A 414 -11.93 -6.85 14.52
CA GLY A 414 -12.74 -6.55 13.34
C GLY A 414 -13.78 -5.45 13.57
N GLY A 415 -14.49 -5.11 12.49
CA GLY A 415 -15.46 -4.00 12.43
C GLY A 415 -16.78 -4.23 13.16
N VAL A 416 -16.70 -4.55 14.45
CA VAL A 416 -17.86 -4.87 15.30
C VAL A 416 -17.98 -3.93 16.49
N THR A 417 -19.20 -3.84 17.03
CA THR A 417 -19.50 -3.11 18.25
C THR A 417 -20.70 -3.75 18.96
N LYS A 418 -21.06 -3.22 20.11
CA LYS A 418 -22.23 -3.64 20.89
C LYS A 418 -23.33 -2.60 20.76
N HIS A 419 -24.52 -3.04 20.38
CA HIS A 419 -25.72 -2.24 20.51
C HIS A 419 -26.19 -2.26 21.98
N PHE A 420 -25.86 -1.22 22.74
CA PHE A 420 -26.07 -1.19 24.20
C PHE A 420 -27.52 -1.46 24.66
N PRO A 421 -28.57 -0.91 24.04
CA PRO A 421 -29.95 -1.17 24.46
C PRO A 421 -30.36 -2.64 24.40
N SER A 422 -29.92 -3.40 23.38
CA SER A 422 -30.28 -4.82 23.25
C SER A 422 -29.22 -5.77 23.80
N GLY A 423 -27.96 -5.34 23.87
CA GLY A 423 -26.83 -6.16 24.27
C GLY A 423 -26.17 -6.92 23.12
N ASP A 424 -26.73 -6.86 21.91
CA ASP A 424 -26.25 -7.62 20.76
C ASP A 424 -24.89 -7.10 20.27
N VAL A 425 -24.00 -8.02 19.91
CA VAL A 425 -22.77 -7.72 19.17
C VAL A 425 -23.05 -7.85 17.67
N MET A 426 -22.74 -6.82 16.90
CA MET A 426 -23.00 -6.76 15.46
C MET A 426 -21.97 -5.89 14.74
N SER A 427 -22.07 -5.80 13.41
CA SER A 427 -21.20 -4.90 12.66
C SER A 427 -21.43 -3.44 13.07
N ILE A 428 -20.41 -2.59 12.97
CA ILE A 428 -20.55 -1.15 13.26
C ILE A 428 -21.62 -0.50 12.37
N TYR A 429 -21.73 -0.95 11.11
CA TYR A 429 -22.77 -0.50 10.20
C TYR A 429 -24.18 -0.86 10.72
N ASP A 430 -24.43 -2.11 11.10
CA ASP A 430 -25.76 -2.55 11.54
C ASP A 430 -26.16 -1.86 12.86
N ALA A 431 -25.20 -1.70 13.79
CA ALA A 431 -25.43 -0.97 15.03
C ALA A 431 -25.78 0.50 14.76
N SER A 432 -25.06 1.13 13.82
CA SER A 432 -25.34 2.51 13.40
C SER A 432 -26.74 2.66 12.82
N MET A 433 -27.14 1.79 11.88
CA MET A 433 -28.47 1.84 11.28
C MET A 433 -29.57 1.67 12.34
N ARG A 434 -29.35 0.78 13.31
CA ARG A 434 -30.30 0.58 14.42
C ARG A 434 -30.43 1.83 15.28
N TYR A 435 -29.32 2.44 15.70
CA TYR A 435 -29.36 3.69 16.46
C TYR A 435 -30.01 4.85 15.69
N GLN A 436 -29.78 4.93 14.38
CA GLN A 436 -30.45 5.93 13.54
C GLN A 436 -31.97 5.72 13.50
N SER A 437 -32.43 4.46 13.40
CA SER A 437 -33.87 4.14 13.48
C SER A 437 -34.48 4.48 14.85
N GLU A 438 -33.66 4.48 15.91
CA GLU A 438 -34.04 4.88 17.27
C GLU A 438 -33.92 6.40 17.52
N GLY A 439 -33.55 7.18 16.49
CA GLY A 439 -33.39 8.63 16.58
C GLY A 439 -32.21 9.07 17.46
N ARG A 440 -31.18 8.23 17.59
CA ARG A 440 -30.03 8.48 18.47
C ARG A 440 -28.82 9.00 17.69
N PRO A 441 -28.25 10.18 18.04
CA PRO A 441 -27.00 10.62 17.44
C PRO A 441 -25.82 9.76 17.92
N LEU A 442 -24.78 9.65 17.10
CA LEU A 442 -23.64 8.78 17.39
C LEU A 442 -22.35 9.57 17.60
N VAL A 443 -21.48 9.05 18.47
CA VAL A 443 -20.17 9.61 18.78
C VAL A 443 -19.11 8.51 18.72
N VAL A 444 -17.93 8.85 18.23
CA VAL A 444 -16.75 7.97 18.24
C VAL A 444 -15.68 8.55 19.16
N PHE A 445 -15.06 7.69 19.97
CA PHE A 445 -13.88 8.04 20.76
C PHE A 445 -12.64 7.36 20.19
N ALA A 446 -11.49 8.02 20.27
CA ALA A 446 -10.21 7.47 19.85
C ALA A 446 -9.04 8.00 20.70
N GLY A 447 -7.90 7.32 20.61
CA GLY A 447 -6.65 7.78 21.22
C GLY A 447 -5.92 8.80 20.33
N LYS A 448 -4.59 8.73 20.31
CA LYS A 448 -3.71 9.61 19.54
C LYS A 448 -3.67 9.24 18.06
N GLU A 449 -3.29 10.20 17.22
CA GLU A 449 -3.06 10.02 15.77
C GLU A 449 -4.26 9.43 15.02
N TYR A 450 -5.48 9.81 15.42
CA TYR A 450 -6.69 9.32 14.77
C TYR A 450 -6.75 9.80 13.32
N GLY A 451 -6.90 8.84 12.39
CA GLY A 451 -6.95 9.08 10.96
C GLY A 451 -5.61 9.11 10.25
N THR A 452 -4.58 8.42 10.75
CA THR A 452 -3.26 8.39 10.09
C THR A 452 -3.29 7.71 8.71
N GLY A 453 -2.41 8.13 7.81
CA GLY A 453 -2.21 7.48 6.51
C GLY A 453 -2.89 8.15 5.32
N SER A 454 -3.86 7.49 4.69
CA SER A 454 -4.41 7.88 3.38
C SER A 454 -5.31 9.11 3.46
N SER A 455 -5.32 9.93 2.40
CA SER A 455 -6.13 11.15 2.31
C SER A 455 -7.61 10.93 1.98
N ARG A 456 -8.08 9.68 1.97
CA ARG A 456 -9.44 9.32 1.53
C ARG A 456 -10.51 10.02 2.38
N ASP A 457 -11.31 10.86 1.74
CA ASP A 457 -12.44 11.56 2.36
C ASP A 457 -13.59 10.61 2.75
N TRP A 458 -13.65 9.41 2.16
CA TRP A 458 -14.56 8.35 2.58
C TRP A 458 -14.42 7.94 4.06
N ALA A 459 -13.26 8.19 4.68
CA ALA A 459 -13.12 8.02 6.13
C ALA A 459 -13.97 9.03 6.94
N ALA A 460 -14.30 10.19 6.37
CA ALA A 460 -15.20 11.17 6.97
C ALA A 460 -16.63 11.03 6.43
N LYS A 461 -16.81 10.94 5.10
CA LYS A 461 -18.13 10.74 4.47
C LYS A 461 -18.83 9.50 5.00
N GLY A 462 -18.11 8.38 5.10
CA GLY A 462 -18.63 7.14 5.67
C GLY A 462 -19.04 7.30 7.13
N THR A 463 -18.18 7.89 7.95
CA THR A 463 -18.45 8.20 9.37
C THR A 463 -19.71 9.07 9.53
N ASN A 464 -19.87 10.10 8.69
CA ASN A 464 -21.06 10.94 8.67
C ASN A 464 -22.32 10.19 8.23
N LEU A 465 -22.25 9.36 7.17
CA LEU A 465 -23.38 8.53 6.72
C LEU A 465 -23.79 7.45 7.73
N LEU A 466 -22.86 7.02 8.59
CA LEU A 466 -23.17 6.22 9.78
C LEU A 466 -23.83 7.05 10.90
N GLY A 467 -24.22 8.30 10.69
CA GLY A 467 -24.91 9.13 11.69
C GLY A 467 -24.02 9.61 12.84
N VAL A 468 -22.69 9.50 12.70
CA VAL A 468 -21.73 10.01 13.68
C VAL A 468 -21.71 11.54 13.59
N ARG A 469 -22.02 12.20 14.70
CA ARG A 469 -22.11 13.66 14.82
C ARG A 469 -20.86 14.29 15.42
N ALA A 470 -20.03 13.50 16.11
CA ALA A 470 -18.77 13.96 16.67
C ALA A 470 -17.75 12.82 16.77
N VAL A 471 -16.47 13.17 16.63
CA VAL A 471 -15.34 12.32 16.95
C VAL A 471 -14.50 13.02 18.02
N ILE A 472 -14.22 12.34 19.12
CA ILE A 472 -13.41 12.86 20.23
C ILE A 472 -12.14 12.02 20.30
N ALA A 473 -11.00 12.64 20.02
CA ALA A 473 -9.70 11.97 20.00
C ALA A 473 -8.65 12.78 20.79
N GLU A 474 -7.62 12.10 21.30
CA GLU A 474 -6.49 12.76 21.96
C GLU A 474 -5.67 13.60 20.97
N SER A 475 -5.53 13.12 19.73
CA SER A 475 -4.98 13.90 18.62
C SER A 475 -5.45 13.38 17.26
N PHE A 476 -5.43 14.24 16.25
CA PHE A 476 -5.83 13.90 14.88
C PHE A 476 -4.68 14.09 13.90
N GLU A 477 -4.69 13.27 12.86
CA GLU A 477 -3.83 13.48 11.71
C GLU A 477 -4.39 14.55 10.75
N ARG A 478 -3.48 15.37 10.18
CA ARG A 478 -3.81 16.66 9.57
C ARG A 478 -4.92 16.57 8.52
N ILE A 479 -4.80 15.61 7.60
CA ILE A 479 -5.73 15.45 6.48
C ILE A 479 -7.08 14.91 6.99
N HIS A 480 -7.07 13.94 7.90
CA HIS A 480 -8.32 13.37 8.39
C HIS A 480 -9.13 14.38 9.20
N ARG A 481 -8.48 15.18 10.06
CA ARG A 481 -9.12 16.30 10.77
C ARG A 481 -9.80 17.29 9.83
N SER A 482 -9.22 17.51 8.64
CA SER A 482 -9.77 18.46 7.66
C SER A 482 -10.91 17.86 6.84
N ASN A 483 -10.98 16.52 6.75
CA ASN A 483 -12.04 15.81 6.05
C ASN A 483 -13.30 15.65 6.92
N LEU A 484 -13.13 15.45 8.24
CA LEU A 484 -14.20 15.52 9.25
C LEU A 484 -14.71 16.95 9.35
#